data_AF-A0A4Q3J7M9-F1
#
_entry.id   AF-A0A4Q3J7M9-F1
#
_cell.length_a   1.000
_cell.length_b   1.000
_cell.length_c   1.000
_cell.angle_alpha   90.00
_cell.angle_beta   90.00
_cell.angle_gamma   90.00
#
_symmetry.space_group_name_H-M   'P 1'
#
loop_
_entity.id
_entity.type
_entity.pdbx_description
1 polymer ?
#
loop_
_entity_poly.entity_id
_entity_poly.type
_entity_poly.pdbx_seq_one_letter_code
_entity_poly.pdbx_strand_id
1 'polypeptide(L)'
;SSQIVGTDYSAYFQKVARGEIEDDEAFAFIARVDKADREHVFDRPELWTKSLPALGITFPRENIDGMVRTAKQLLSTALSTKRLYFGIPIGATEFWIAEEAWVAVQGEVDEVHLKGCKCWLSLDLSQKNDLTALSICWLDDAGHLHVKTFYWTTKSGLADRGRKDQAPYEQWVEAGQLTAVPGATIDKTFIAAKVAAICAEHEVEFLAFDAAGMADFIAACEQVGFPVWRWKGPDEPEGSGLKLVAHGQGTRRVFEERQLTMPSSIERLEDRILEQTVTIDASPVTYACAANAHVVEDGQKNRAFDKKRSRGRIDGIVTIAMVVGAATMNEAPALDIDALVG
;
A
#
# COMPACT_ATOMS: atom_id res chain seq x y z
N SER A 1 8.63 9.00 -22.78
CA SER A 1 7.53 8.09 -23.16
C SER A 1 7.99 6.63 -23.35
N SER A 2 9.29 6.30 -23.39
CA SER A 2 9.79 4.92 -23.55
C SER A 2 9.98 4.11 -22.25
N GLN A 3 9.98 4.76 -21.09
CA GLN A 3 10.22 4.08 -19.80
C GLN A 3 9.06 3.19 -19.33
N ILE A 4 7.82 3.56 -19.66
CA ILE A 4 6.62 2.80 -19.29
C ILE A 4 6.62 1.48 -20.07
N VAL A 5 6.82 1.58 -21.39
CA VAL A 5 6.96 0.46 -22.31
C VAL A 5 8.03 -0.54 -21.83
N GLY A 6 9.22 -0.06 -21.44
CA GLY A 6 10.29 -0.94 -20.94
C GLY A 6 9.97 -1.67 -19.63
N THR A 7 9.17 -1.05 -18.75
CA THR A 7 8.73 -1.67 -17.49
C THR A 7 7.68 -2.75 -17.73
N ASP A 8 6.73 -2.49 -18.63
CA ASP A 8 5.66 -3.43 -18.98
C ASP A 8 6.21 -4.69 -19.67
N TYR A 9 7.14 -4.53 -20.61
CA TYR A 9 7.87 -5.66 -21.21
C TYR A 9 8.69 -6.42 -20.17
N SER A 10 9.41 -5.72 -19.28
CA SER A 10 10.17 -6.35 -18.21
C SER A 10 9.27 -7.17 -17.27
N ALA A 11 8.08 -6.68 -16.95
CA ALA A 11 7.11 -7.40 -16.13
C ALA A 11 6.56 -8.64 -16.87
N TYR A 12 6.17 -8.49 -18.13
CA TYR A 12 5.71 -9.59 -18.98
C TYR A 12 6.76 -10.71 -19.08
N PHE A 13 7.99 -10.40 -19.45
CA PHE A 13 9.06 -11.39 -19.59
C PHE A 13 9.50 -12.01 -18.25
N GLN A 14 9.32 -11.32 -17.11
CA GLN A 14 9.48 -11.93 -15.78
C GLN A 14 8.44 -13.01 -15.53
N LYS A 15 7.18 -12.77 -15.91
CA LYS A 15 6.10 -13.77 -15.78
C LYS A 15 6.34 -14.98 -16.68
N VAL A 16 6.76 -14.75 -17.93
CA VAL A 16 7.17 -15.83 -18.86
C VAL A 16 8.33 -16.63 -18.26
N ALA A 17 9.40 -15.98 -17.78
CA ALA A 17 10.55 -16.66 -17.19
C ALA A 17 10.24 -17.47 -15.93
N ARG A 18 9.19 -17.10 -15.18
CA ARG A 18 8.71 -17.81 -13.99
C ARG A 18 7.69 -18.92 -14.31
N GLY A 19 7.28 -19.05 -15.57
CA GLY A 19 6.25 -20.01 -15.99
C GLY A 19 4.83 -19.61 -15.60
N GLU A 20 4.60 -18.33 -15.24
CA GLU A 20 3.25 -17.81 -14.95
C GLU A 20 2.46 -17.54 -16.25
N ILE A 21 3.15 -17.34 -17.37
CA ILE A 21 2.59 -17.15 -18.72
C ILE A 21 3.32 -18.10 -19.66
N GLU A 22 2.57 -18.89 -20.43
CA GLU A 22 3.12 -19.67 -21.54
C GLU A 22 3.17 -18.79 -22.80
N ASP A 23 4.38 -18.55 -23.32
CA ASP A 23 4.64 -17.93 -24.62
C ASP A 23 5.90 -18.55 -25.24
N ASP A 24 5.69 -19.48 -26.18
CA ASP A 24 6.76 -20.21 -26.85
C ASP A 24 7.55 -19.36 -27.85
N GLU A 25 7.07 -18.17 -28.21
CA GLU A 25 7.79 -17.23 -29.08
C GLU A 25 8.71 -16.29 -28.27
N ALA A 26 8.56 -16.24 -26.94
CA ALA A 26 9.31 -15.36 -26.06
C ALA A 26 10.59 -16.01 -25.49
N PHE A 27 11.73 -15.35 -25.70
CA PHE A 27 12.97 -15.64 -24.97
C PHE A 27 13.25 -14.54 -23.93
N ALA A 28 13.19 -14.90 -22.65
CA ALA A 28 13.47 -13.99 -21.55
C ALA A 28 14.81 -14.32 -20.88
N PHE A 29 15.75 -13.37 -20.91
CA PHE A 29 16.98 -13.43 -20.13
C PHE A 29 17.13 -12.14 -19.33
N ILE A 30 17.01 -12.25 -18.01
CA ILE A 30 16.96 -11.10 -17.09
C ILE A 30 18.07 -11.24 -16.07
N ALA A 31 19.08 -10.37 -16.20
CA ALA A 31 20.24 -10.32 -15.33
C ALA A 31 20.13 -9.12 -14.38
N ARG A 32 20.22 -9.35 -13.06
CA ARG A 32 20.13 -8.31 -12.02
C ARG A 32 21.13 -8.60 -10.90
N VAL A 33 21.50 -7.56 -10.16
CA VAL A 33 22.25 -7.76 -8.91
C VAL A 33 21.32 -8.33 -7.85
N ASP A 34 21.79 -9.36 -7.16
CA ASP A 34 21.07 -10.03 -6.07
C ASP A 34 20.72 -9.05 -4.95
N LYS A 35 19.59 -9.29 -4.25
CA LYS A 35 19.09 -8.40 -3.19
C LYS A 35 20.12 -8.15 -2.09
N ALA A 36 20.83 -9.19 -1.65
CA ALA A 36 21.87 -9.13 -0.62
C ALA A 36 23.10 -8.30 -1.03
N ASP A 37 23.32 -8.09 -2.33
CA ASP A 37 24.51 -7.43 -2.86
C ASP A 37 24.27 -5.96 -3.27
N ARG A 38 23.01 -5.51 -3.24
CA ARG A 38 22.59 -4.18 -3.72
C ARG A 38 23.26 -3.02 -3.00
N GLU A 39 23.56 -3.19 -1.71
CA GLU A 39 24.22 -2.16 -0.90
C GLU A 39 25.69 -1.99 -1.33
N HIS A 40 26.36 -3.10 -1.63
CA HIS A 40 27.78 -3.14 -1.95
C HIS A 40 28.09 -2.98 -3.45
N VAL A 41 27.08 -2.85 -4.30
CA VAL A 41 27.24 -2.82 -5.76
C VAL A 41 28.19 -1.73 -6.28
N PHE A 42 28.34 -0.61 -5.57
CA PHE A 42 29.28 0.44 -5.96
C PHE A 42 30.70 0.24 -5.41
N ASP A 43 30.87 -0.63 -4.41
CA ASP A 43 32.14 -0.87 -3.72
C ASP A 43 32.79 -2.19 -4.11
N ARG A 44 32.02 -3.11 -4.68
CA ARG A 44 32.45 -4.44 -5.13
C ARG A 44 32.22 -4.61 -6.64
N PRO A 45 33.20 -4.23 -7.48
CA PRO A 45 33.06 -4.30 -8.94
C PRO A 45 32.84 -5.71 -9.51
N GLU A 46 33.21 -6.74 -8.77
CA GLU A 46 32.93 -8.14 -9.09
C GLU A 46 31.43 -8.45 -9.18
N LEU A 47 30.57 -7.66 -8.53
CA LEU A 47 29.12 -7.81 -8.58
C LEU A 47 28.51 -7.38 -9.92
N TRP A 48 29.22 -6.56 -10.70
CA TRP A 48 28.64 -5.94 -11.91
C TRP A 48 28.29 -6.96 -12.98
N THR A 49 29.05 -8.05 -13.08
CA THR A 49 28.81 -9.13 -14.04
C THR A 49 27.44 -9.81 -13.82
N LYS A 50 26.87 -9.73 -12.61
CA LYS A 50 25.55 -10.31 -12.30
C LYS A 50 24.43 -9.65 -13.09
N SER A 51 24.53 -8.35 -13.39
CA SER A 51 23.55 -7.62 -14.20
C SER A 51 24.07 -7.26 -15.59
N LEU A 52 25.39 -7.26 -15.80
CA LEU A 52 26.06 -6.92 -17.05
C LEU A 52 26.87 -8.10 -17.58
N PRO A 53 26.22 -9.16 -18.11
CA PRO A 53 26.92 -10.39 -18.52
C PRO A 53 27.88 -10.20 -19.70
N ALA A 54 27.75 -9.11 -20.46
CA ALA A 54 28.65 -8.76 -21.56
C ALA A 54 29.69 -7.68 -21.19
N LEU A 55 29.87 -7.39 -19.90
CA LEU A 55 30.86 -6.44 -19.39
C LEU A 55 32.28 -6.87 -19.78
N GLY A 56 33.04 -5.95 -20.37
CA GLY A 56 34.38 -6.20 -20.89
C GLY A 56 34.44 -6.88 -22.25
N ILE A 57 33.29 -7.26 -22.84
CA ILE A 57 33.21 -7.83 -24.19
C ILE A 57 32.61 -6.81 -25.16
N THR A 58 31.31 -6.54 -25.02
CA THR A 58 30.59 -5.56 -25.86
C THR A 58 30.29 -4.26 -25.10
N PHE A 59 30.34 -4.30 -23.77
CA PHE A 59 30.19 -3.13 -22.92
C PHE A 59 31.51 -2.83 -22.17
N PRO A 60 32.25 -1.77 -22.52
CA PRO A 60 33.53 -1.45 -21.88
C PRO A 60 33.39 -1.22 -20.39
N ARG A 61 34.35 -1.74 -19.61
CA ARG A 61 34.31 -1.67 -18.15
C ARG A 61 34.51 -0.24 -17.65
N GLU A 62 35.34 0.53 -18.34
CA GLU A 62 35.66 1.92 -18.02
C GLU A 62 34.42 2.82 -17.96
N ASN A 63 33.40 2.50 -18.78
CA ASN A 63 32.14 3.23 -18.81
C ASN A 63 31.37 3.05 -17.49
N ILE A 64 31.33 1.83 -16.94
CA ILE A 64 30.71 1.57 -15.63
C ILE A 64 31.56 2.17 -14.51
N ASP A 65 32.90 2.05 -14.58
CA ASP A 65 33.80 2.63 -13.58
C ASP A 65 33.57 4.15 -13.43
N GLY A 66 33.48 4.87 -14.55
CA GLY A 66 33.18 6.31 -14.56
C GLY A 66 31.80 6.65 -14.01
N MET A 67 30.79 5.87 -14.39
CA MET A 67 29.42 6.04 -13.92
C MET A 67 29.28 5.78 -12.42
N VAL A 68 29.91 4.72 -11.90
CA VAL A 68 29.93 4.39 -10.47
C VAL A 68 30.69 5.45 -9.67
N ARG A 69 31.83 5.95 -10.18
CA ARG A 69 32.58 7.05 -9.54
C ARG A 69 31.71 8.30 -9.38
N THR A 70 30.93 8.64 -10.41
CA THR A 70 30.03 9.79 -10.40
C THR A 70 28.81 9.54 -9.50
N ALA A 71 28.24 8.33 -9.55
CA ALA A 71 27.14 7.88 -8.70
C ALA A 71 27.48 7.94 -7.20
N LYS A 72 28.73 7.68 -6.80
CA LYS A 72 29.19 7.83 -5.41
C LYS A 72 29.13 9.28 -4.91
N GLN A 73 29.12 10.27 -5.81
CA GLN A 73 29.13 11.70 -5.47
C GLN A 73 27.76 12.37 -5.67
N LEU A 74 26.91 11.83 -6.56
CA LEU A 74 25.64 12.44 -6.95
C LEU A 74 24.47 11.47 -6.79
N LEU A 75 23.52 11.81 -5.91
CA LEU A 75 22.35 10.98 -5.61
C LEU A 75 21.48 10.69 -6.85
N SER A 76 21.21 11.68 -7.71
CA SER A 76 20.44 11.48 -8.95
C SER A 76 21.10 10.49 -9.92
N THR A 77 22.43 10.50 -9.94
CA THR A 77 23.23 9.56 -10.73
C THR A 77 23.25 8.19 -10.06
N ALA A 78 23.37 8.11 -8.74
CA ALA A 78 23.29 6.85 -7.99
C ALA A 78 22.02 6.06 -8.29
N LEU A 79 20.88 6.75 -8.25
CA LEU A 79 19.58 6.17 -8.53
C LEU A 79 19.53 5.65 -9.98
N SER A 80 19.87 6.50 -10.96
CA SER A 80 19.87 6.13 -12.38
C SER A 80 20.81 4.94 -12.66
N THR A 81 22.00 4.94 -12.04
CA THR A 81 22.99 3.89 -12.21
C THR A 81 22.53 2.55 -11.64
N LYS A 82 21.95 2.55 -10.43
CA LYS A 82 21.35 1.37 -9.80
C LYS A 82 20.28 0.72 -10.68
N ARG A 83 19.41 1.52 -11.30
CA ARG A 83 18.37 1.02 -12.22
C ARG A 83 18.90 0.48 -13.52
N LEU A 84 19.65 1.32 -14.23
CA LEU A 84 19.94 1.10 -15.65
C LEU A 84 21.04 0.06 -15.84
N TYR A 85 22.00 -0.01 -14.92
CA TYR A 85 23.15 -0.92 -15.04
C TYR A 85 23.08 -2.10 -14.10
N PHE A 86 22.42 -1.96 -12.94
CA PHE A 86 22.40 -2.99 -11.91
C PHE A 86 21.05 -3.70 -11.76
N GLY A 87 20.03 -3.25 -12.50
CA GLY A 87 18.68 -3.82 -12.42
C GLY A 87 18.06 -3.68 -11.03
N ILE A 88 18.57 -2.74 -10.22
CA ILE A 88 18.08 -2.46 -8.88
C ILE A 88 16.92 -1.46 -9.02
N PRO A 89 15.71 -1.83 -8.58
CA PRO A 89 14.58 -0.91 -8.61
C PRO A 89 14.92 0.38 -7.85
N ILE A 90 14.85 1.53 -8.52
CA ILE A 90 14.89 2.82 -7.83
C ILE A 90 13.50 3.05 -7.26
N GLY A 91 13.45 3.41 -5.98
CA GLY A 91 12.18 3.79 -5.36
C GLY A 91 11.80 2.88 -4.20
N ALA A 92 12.49 1.77 -3.97
CA ALA A 92 12.40 1.08 -2.70
C ALA A 92 12.94 2.03 -1.62
N THR A 93 12.02 2.69 -0.91
CA THR A 93 12.11 2.69 0.55
C THR A 93 12.34 1.24 0.97
N GLU A 94 13.14 0.94 2.00
CA GLU A 94 13.08 -0.41 2.56
C GLU A 94 11.60 -0.72 2.79
N PHE A 95 11.12 -1.78 2.12
CA PHE A 95 9.72 -2.15 2.18
C PHE A 95 9.39 -2.28 3.68
N TRP A 96 8.31 -1.64 4.12
CA TRP A 96 8.03 -1.45 5.54
C TRP A 96 7.91 -2.79 6.31
N ILE A 97 7.66 -3.87 5.58
CA ILE A 97 7.76 -5.28 5.95
C ILE A 97 8.64 -6.01 4.93
N ALA A 98 9.05 -7.26 5.19
CA ALA A 98 9.65 -8.09 4.14
C ALA A 98 8.72 -8.18 2.92
N GLU A 99 9.18 -7.68 1.77
CA GLU A 99 8.42 -7.64 0.52
C GLU A 99 7.89 -9.01 0.12
N GLU A 100 8.68 -10.06 0.33
CA GLU A 100 8.30 -11.44 0.06
C GLU A 100 7.09 -11.89 0.90
N ALA A 101 7.01 -11.46 2.17
CA ALA A 101 5.88 -11.74 3.04
C ALA A 101 4.62 -10.98 2.59
N TRP A 102 4.79 -9.71 2.19
CA TRP A 102 3.69 -8.92 1.61
C TRP A 102 3.13 -9.55 0.34
N VAL A 103 4.00 -9.97 -0.59
CA VAL A 103 3.58 -10.62 -1.84
C VAL A 103 2.87 -11.95 -1.56
N ALA A 104 3.30 -12.69 -0.54
CA ALA A 104 2.71 -13.98 -0.17
C ALA A 104 1.25 -13.90 0.29
N VAL A 105 0.80 -12.74 0.77
CA VAL A 105 -0.59 -12.52 1.18
C VAL A 105 -1.44 -11.81 0.12
N GLN A 106 -0.89 -11.55 -1.08
CA GLN A 106 -1.68 -11.00 -2.17
C GLN A 106 -2.49 -12.10 -2.86
N GLY A 107 -3.78 -11.84 -3.07
CA GLY A 107 -4.68 -12.79 -3.72
C GLY A 107 -5.94 -12.11 -4.25
N GLU A 108 -6.83 -12.89 -4.84
CA GLU A 108 -8.16 -12.41 -5.23
C GLU A 108 -9.07 -12.34 -4.01
N VAL A 109 -9.74 -11.19 -3.80
CA VAL A 109 -10.77 -11.04 -2.76
C VAL A 109 -12.13 -10.89 -3.42
N ASP A 110 -12.91 -11.98 -3.38
CA ASP A 110 -14.27 -12.02 -3.93
C ASP A 110 -15.31 -11.59 -2.90
N GLU A 111 -15.79 -10.36 -3.07
CA GLU A 111 -16.81 -9.73 -2.22
C GLU A 111 -18.12 -10.55 -2.18
N VAL A 112 -18.45 -11.29 -3.25
CA VAL A 112 -19.71 -12.05 -3.33
C VAL A 112 -19.69 -13.23 -2.35
N HIS A 113 -18.55 -13.92 -2.24
CA HIS A 113 -18.38 -15.04 -1.31
C HIS A 113 -18.27 -14.60 0.15
N LEU A 114 -17.97 -13.32 0.40
CA LEU A 114 -17.81 -12.74 1.73
C LEU A 114 -19.11 -12.07 2.25
N LYS A 115 -20.23 -12.21 1.54
CA LYS A 115 -21.54 -11.76 2.02
C LYS A 115 -21.96 -12.54 3.27
N GLY A 116 -22.39 -11.82 4.31
CA GLY A 116 -22.72 -12.39 5.62
C GLY A 116 -21.54 -12.47 6.59
N CYS A 117 -20.30 -12.32 6.12
CA CYS A 117 -19.17 -12.13 7.03
C CYS A 117 -19.21 -10.74 7.65
N LYS A 118 -18.85 -10.64 8.93
CA LYS A 118 -18.62 -9.36 9.59
C LYS A 118 -17.51 -8.62 8.87
N CYS A 119 -17.70 -7.32 8.69
CA CYS A 119 -16.68 -6.50 8.07
C CYS A 119 -16.54 -5.12 8.70
N TRP A 120 -15.37 -4.54 8.48
CA TRP A 120 -15.02 -3.21 8.93
C TRP A 120 -14.58 -2.39 7.74
N LEU A 121 -14.80 -1.08 7.82
CA LEU A 121 -14.35 -0.14 6.82
C LEU A 121 -13.25 0.76 7.38
N SER A 122 -12.38 1.26 6.52
CA SER A 122 -11.52 2.39 6.85
C SER A 122 -11.41 3.34 5.68
N LEU A 123 -11.29 4.63 5.98
CA LEU A 123 -11.30 5.68 4.98
C LEU A 123 -10.15 6.68 5.21
N ASP A 124 -9.39 6.94 4.15
CA ASP A 124 -8.41 8.03 4.07
C ASP A 124 -8.84 8.98 2.94
N LEU A 125 -9.14 10.23 3.30
CA LEU A 125 -9.72 11.23 2.41
C LEU A 125 -8.64 12.15 1.85
N SER A 126 -8.51 12.18 0.53
CA SER A 126 -7.69 13.18 -0.14
C SER A 126 -8.38 14.55 -0.17
N GLN A 127 -7.59 15.61 0.00
CA GLN A 127 -8.07 16.98 -0.19
C GLN A 127 -7.80 17.53 -1.60
N LYS A 128 -6.66 17.21 -2.24
CA LYS A 128 -6.29 17.76 -3.56
C LYS A 128 -5.46 16.83 -4.44
N ASN A 129 -4.33 16.35 -3.91
CA ASN A 129 -3.31 15.65 -4.73
C ASN A 129 -3.08 14.20 -4.34
N ASP A 130 -3.63 13.76 -3.20
CA ASP A 130 -3.49 12.39 -2.70
C ASP A 130 -4.56 11.48 -3.31
N LEU A 131 -4.44 10.17 -3.10
CA LEU A 131 -5.51 9.24 -3.40
C LEU A 131 -6.52 9.27 -2.25
N THR A 132 -7.80 9.14 -2.56
CA THR A 132 -8.77 8.69 -1.56
C THR A 132 -8.79 7.17 -1.59
N ALA A 133 -8.68 6.53 -0.43
CA ALA A 133 -8.74 5.09 -0.29
C ALA A 133 -9.85 4.70 0.68
N LEU A 134 -10.67 3.72 0.29
CA LEU A 134 -11.65 3.06 1.15
C LEU A 134 -11.29 1.58 1.20
N SER A 135 -10.84 1.10 2.36
CA SER A 135 -10.57 -0.32 2.57
C SER A 135 -11.71 -0.98 3.31
N ILE A 136 -12.03 -2.21 2.94
CA ILE A 136 -12.94 -3.11 3.63
C ILE A 136 -12.17 -4.35 4.04
N CYS A 137 -12.40 -4.82 5.27
CA CYS A 137 -11.84 -6.05 5.81
C CYS A 137 -12.97 -6.96 6.27
N TRP A 138 -13.10 -8.14 5.68
CA TRP A 138 -13.99 -9.20 6.15
C TRP A 138 -13.23 -10.16 7.05
N LEU A 139 -13.89 -10.65 8.09
CA LEU A 139 -13.42 -11.75 8.92
C LEU A 139 -14.29 -12.97 8.62
N ASP A 140 -13.66 -14.04 8.11
CA ASP A 140 -14.36 -15.30 7.89
C ASP A 140 -14.44 -16.15 9.17
N ASP A 141 -15.20 -17.24 9.10
CA ASP A 141 -15.42 -18.14 10.25
C ASP A 141 -14.15 -18.87 10.71
N ALA A 142 -13.11 -18.94 9.87
CA ALA A 142 -11.81 -19.52 10.21
C ALA A 142 -10.88 -18.52 10.92
N GLY A 143 -11.30 -17.27 11.05
CA GLY A 143 -10.47 -16.20 11.62
C GLY A 143 -9.48 -15.59 10.64
N HIS A 144 -9.65 -15.86 9.33
CA HIS A 144 -8.84 -15.30 8.26
C HIS A 144 -9.43 -14.00 7.76
N LEU A 145 -8.56 -13.02 7.50
CA LEU A 145 -8.95 -11.70 7.05
C LEU A 145 -8.91 -11.60 5.52
N HIS A 146 -9.89 -10.94 4.93
CA HIS A 146 -9.91 -10.63 3.49
C HIS A 146 -10.02 -9.12 3.33
N VAL A 147 -9.08 -8.49 2.63
CA VAL A 147 -8.99 -7.02 2.54
C VAL A 147 -9.03 -6.56 1.10
N LYS A 148 -9.93 -5.62 0.79
CA LYS A 148 -10.02 -4.97 -0.52
C LYS A 148 -10.04 -3.46 -0.39
N THR A 149 -9.39 -2.77 -1.31
CA THR A 149 -9.31 -1.30 -1.30
C THR A 149 -9.82 -0.71 -2.60
N PHE A 150 -10.74 0.25 -2.47
CA PHE A 150 -11.22 1.07 -3.58
C PHE A 150 -10.49 2.42 -3.57
N TYR A 151 -10.08 2.87 -4.76
CA TYR A 151 -9.29 4.09 -4.91
C TYR A 151 -9.98 5.13 -5.79
N TRP A 152 -9.87 6.39 -5.39
CA TRP A 152 -10.30 7.54 -6.19
C TRP A 152 -9.19 8.57 -6.33
N THR A 153 -9.17 9.22 -7.49
CA THR A 153 -8.34 10.39 -7.79
C THR A 153 -9.12 11.39 -8.64
N THR A 154 -8.63 12.60 -8.79
CA THR A 154 -9.24 13.60 -9.68
C THR A 154 -8.77 13.41 -11.12
N LYS A 155 -9.66 13.57 -12.09
CA LYS A 155 -9.26 13.51 -13.51
C LYS A 155 -8.38 14.70 -13.90
N SER A 156 -8.58 15.85 -13.25
CA SER A 156 -7.75 17.04 -13.47
C SER A 156 -6.31 16.80 -12.99
N GLY A 157 -5.33 17.06 -13.86
CA GLY A 157 -3.90 16.92 -13.56
C GLY A 157 -3.40 15.48 -13.40
N LEU A 158 -4.18 14.47 -13.83
CA LEU A 158 -3.86 13.05 -13.65
C LEU A 158 -2.49 12.68 -14.26
N ALA A 159 -2.24 13.08 -15.52
CA ALA A 159 -0.99 12.81 -16.22
C ALA A 159 0.23 13.50 -15.55
N ASP A 160 0.05 14.72 -15.05
CA ASP A 160 1.10 15.46 -14.34
C ASP A 160 1.45 14.79 -13.01
N ARG A 161 0.43 14.36 -12.25
CA ARG A 161 0.65 13.60 -11.01
C ARG A 161 1.27 12.24 -11.29
N GLY A 162 0.84 11.52 -12.33
CA GLY A 162 1.45 10.25 -12.73
C GLY A 162 2.94 10.41 -13.06
N ARG A 163 3.34 11.49 -13.75
CA ARG A 163 4.75 11.80 -14.00
C ARG A 163 5.52 12.14 -12.71
N LYS A 164 4.93 12.93 -11.83
CA LYS A 164 5.56 13.36 -10.57
C LYS A 164 5.75 12.20 -9.60
N ASP A 165 4.71 11.39 -9.44
CA ASP A 165 4.67 10.26 -8.52
C ASP A 165 5.29 9.00 -9.15
N GLN A 166 5.72 9.08 -10.42
CA GLN A 166 6.23 7.96 -11.23
C GLN A 166 5.30 6.74 -11.24
N ALA A 167 3.98 7.00 -11.24
CA ALA A 167 2.93 6.00 -11.17
C ALA A 167 2.08 6.02 -12.45
N PRO A 168 1.72 4.85 -13.01
CA PRO A 168 0.93 4.75 -14.24
C PRO A 168 -0.57 4.95 -13.97
N TYR A 169 -0.96 6.10 -13.42
CA TYR A 169 -2.36 6.38 -13.05
C TYR A 169 -3.35 6.25 -14.20
N GLU A 170 -2.98 6.67 -15.41
CA GLU A 170 -3.86 6.55 -16.58
C GLU A 170 -4.16 5.09 -16.91
N GLN A 171 -3.16 4.19 -16.80
CA GLN A 171 -3.34 2.76 -17.02
C GLN A 171 -4.21 2.13 -15.93
N TRP A 172 -4.01 2.50 -14.66
CA TRP A 172 -4.84 2.00 -13.55
C TRP A 172 -6.29 2.45 -13.67
N VAL A 173 -6.53 3.65 -14.24
CA VAL A 173 -7.89 4.12 -14.53
C VAL A 173 -8.52 3.34 -15.67
N GLU A 174 -7.78 3.11 -16.76
CA GLU A 174 -8.25 2.31 -17.90
C GLU A 174 -8.56 0.87 -17.49
N ALA A 175 -7.75 0.29 -16.60
CA ALA A 175 -7.94 -1.05 -16.05
C ALA A 175 -9.01 -1.14 -14.93
N GLY A 176 -9.65 -0.03 -14.55
CA GLY A 176 -10.68 -0.01 -13.50
C GLY A 176 -10.16 -0.19 -12.06
N GLN A 177 -8.84 -0.14 -11.86
CA GLN A 177 -8.18 -0.30 -10.55
C GLN A 177 -8.12 1.02 -9.75
N LEU A 178 -8.30 2.16 -10.44
CA LEU A 178 -8.33 3.51 -9.87
C LEU A 178 -9.48 4.29 -10.50
N THR A 179 -10.36 4.89 -9.70
CA THR A 179 -11.48 5.69 -10.23
C THR A 179 -11.10 7.16 -10.37
N ALA A 180 -11.04 7.68 -11.59
CA ALA A 180 -10.83 9.11 -11.83
C ALA A 180 -12.16 9.87 -11.89
N VAL A 181 -12.47 10.64 -10.85
CA VAL A 181 -13.69 11.47 -10.80
C VAL A 181 -13.49 12.82 -11.51
N PRO A 182 -14.53 13.39 -12.15
CA PRO A 182 -14.45 14.73 -12.74
C PRO A 182 -14.14 15.81 -11.70
N GLY A 183 -13.49 16.90 -12.13
CA GLY A 183 -13.20 18.06 -11.28
C GLY A 183 -11.77 18.13 -10.76
N ALA A 184 -11.49 19.19 -9.99
CA ALA A 184 -10.18 19.47 -9.39
C ALA A 184 -10.04 18.90 -7.96
N THR A 185 -11.16 18.53 -7.34
CA THR A 185 -11.24 17.91 -6.02
C THR A 185 -12.20 16.72 -6.10
N ILE A 186 -12.02 15.72 -5.23
CA ILE A 186 -12.92 14.57 -5.16
C ILE A 186 -14.20 15.01 -4.45
N ASP A 187 -15.34 14.88 -5.13
CA ASP A 187 -16.64 15.05 -4.49
C ASP A 187 -16.89 13.85 -3.56
N LYS A 188 -17.04 14.15 -2.26
CA LYS A 188 -17.16 13.13 -1.21
C LYS A 188 -18.50 12.39 -1.28
N THR A 189 -19.49 12.89 -2.02
CA THR A 189 -20.77 12.18 -2.22
C THR A 189 -20.60 10.86 -2.96
N PHE A 190 -19.64 10.75 -3.90
CA PHE A 190 -19.31 9.47 -4.55
C PHE A 190 -18.81 8.44 -3.54
N ILE A 191 -18.00 8.89 -2.57
CA ILE A 191 -17.44 8.03 -1.52
C ILE A 191 -18.57 7.60 -0.58
N ALA A 192 -19.39 8.56 -0.13
CA ALA A 192 -20.54 8.29 0.74
C ALA A 192 -21.53 7.29 0.09
N ALA A 193 -21.81 7.46 -1.21
CA ALA A 193 -22.65 6.53 -1.97
C ALA A 193 -22.04 5.13 -2.06
N LYS A 194 -20.71 5.00 -2.27
CA LYS A 194 -20.04 3.69 -2.26
C LYS A 194 -20.08 3.03 -0.88
N VAL A 195 -19.87 3.79 0.19
CA VAL A 195 -19.99 3.29 1.57
C VAL A 195 -21.42 2.83 1.85
N ALA A 196 -22.43 3.62 1.46
CA ALA A 196 -23.84 3.24 1.61
C ALA A 196 -24.18 1.94 0.85
N ALA A 197 -23.66 1.77 -0.37
CA ALA A 197 -23.83 0.55 -1.14
C ALA A 197 -23.21 -0.67 -0.44
N ILE A 198 -21.99 -0.51 0.11
CA ILE A 198 -21.33 -1.59 0.88
C ILE A 198 -22.16 -1.94 2.13
N CYS A 199 -22.63 -0.94 2.89
CA CYS A 199 -23.47 -1.17 4.06
C CYS A 199 -24.83 -1.80 3.74
N ALA A 200 -25.31 -1.69 2.49
CA ALA A 200 -26.54 -2.36 2.06
C ALA A 200 -26.32 -3.84 1.71
N GLU A 201 -25.09 -4.24 1.38
CA GLU A 201 -24.76 -5.59 0.94
C GLU A 201 -23.99 -6.43 1.97
N HIS A 202 -23.34 -5.78 2.94
CA HIS A 202 -22.47 -6.43 3.93
C HIS A 202 -22.77 -6.02 5.37
N GLU A 203 -22.43 -6.90 6.30
CA GLU A 203 -22.57 -6.67 7.74
C GLU A 203 -21.42 -5.80 8.26
N VAL A 204 -21.53 -4.49 8.02
CA VAL A 204 -20.52 -3.51 8.44
C VAL A 204 -20.68 -3.17 9.93
N GLU A 205 -19.66 -3.48 10.72
CA GLU A 205 -19.62 -3.17 12.16
C GLU A 205 -19.38 -1.68 12.42
N PHE A 206 -18.39 -1.09 11.75
CA PHE A 206 -18.12 0.35 11.75
C PHE A 206 -17.11 0.78 10.67
N LEU A 207 -16.99 2.10 10.49
CA LEU A 207 -15.97 2.73 9.66
C LEU A 207 -14.94 3.47 10.54
N ALA A 208 -13.67 3.06 10.43
CA ALA A 208 -12.53 3.72 11.03
C ALA A 208 -12.03 4.89 10.15
N PHE A 209 -11.66 6.01 10.75
CA PHE A 209 -11.27 7.20 9.99
C PHE A 209 -10.23 8.06 10.69
N ASP A 210 -9.43 8.80 9.93
CA ASP A 210 -8.68 9.93 10.49
C ASP A 210 -9.61 11.13 10.70
N ALA A 211 -9.50 11.76 11.88
CA ALA A 211 -10.35 12.89 12.25
C ALA A 211 -10.29 14.06 11.24
N ALA A 212 -9.20 14.20 10.50
CA ALA A 212 -9.07 15.17 9.44
C ALA A 212 -10.04 14.88 8.27
N GLY A 213 -10.88 15.86 7.92
CA GLY A 213 -11.78 15.77 6.77
C GLY A 213 -13.07 14.97 7.00
N MET A 214 -13.29 14.45 8.21
CA MET A 214 -14.52 13.73 8.58
C MET A 214 -15.78 14.60 8.53
N ALA A 215 -15.68 15.87 8.92
CA ALA A 215 -16.83 16.79 8.86
C ALA A 215 -17.44 16.87 7.44
N ASP A 216 -16.58 16.93 6.42
CA ASP A 216 -17.05 16.97 5.04
C ASP A 216 -17.62 15.61 4.59
N PHE A 217 -17.12 14.49 5.11
CA PHE A 217 -17.69 13.17 4.81
C PHE A 217 -19.07 13.01 5.44
N ILE A 218 -19.25 13.44 6.69
CA ILE A 218 -20.58 13.46 7.34
C ILE A 218 -21.56 14.31 6.53
N ALA A 219 -21.13 15.50 6.09
CA ALA A 219 -21.95 16.35 5.24
C ALA A 219 -22.29 15.69 3.89
N ALA A 220 -21.36 14.92 3.30
CA ALA A 220 -21.62 14.17 2.08
C ALA A 220 -22.60 13.00 2.31
N CYS A 221 -22.50 12.31 3.45
CA CYS A 221 -23.45 11.27 3.86
C CYS A 221 -24.87 11.84 4.02
N GLU A 222 -25.01 13.00 4.66
CA GLU A 222 -26.30 13.70 4.80
C GLU A 222 -26.91 14.03 3.42
N GLN A 223 -26.11 14.54 2.48
CA GLN A 223 -26.56 14.87 1.13
C GLN A 223 -27.09 13.66 0.35
N VAL A 224 -26.50 12.47 0.54
CA VAL A 224 -26.96 11.24 -0.12
C VAL A 224 -28.03 10.48 0.70
N GLY A 225 -28.48 11.03 1.83
CA GLY A 225 -29.47 10.39 2.69
C GLY A 225 -28.95 9.16 3.44
N PHE A 226 -27.65 9.08 3.67
CA PHE A 226 -27.01 7.97 4.40
C PHE A 226 -26.76 8.36 5.86
N PRO A 227 -27.54 7.83 6.82
CA PRO A 227 -27.37 8.17 8.23
C PRO A 227 -26.05 7.61 8.77
N VAL A 228 -25.28 8.47 9.44
CA VAL A 228 -24.03 8.12 10.10
C VAL A 228 -23.97 8.80 11.47
N TRP A 229 -23.23 8.22 12.40
CA TRP A 229 -23.02 8.83 13.72
C TRP A 229 -21.61 8.57 14.22
N ARG A 230 -21.05 9.54 14.96
CA ARG A 230 -19.70 9.46 15.49
C ARG A 230 -19.70 8.87 16.89
N TRP A 231 -18.98 7.78 17.08
CA TRP A 231 -18.71 7.21 18.39
C TRP A 231 -17.79 8.15 19.21
N LYS A 232 -18.17 8.43 20.45
CA LYS A 232 -17.46 9.36 21.35
C LYS A 232 -16.89 8.71 22.60
N GLY A 233 -17.15 7.42 22.81
CA GLY A 233 -16.80 6.72 24.03
C GLY A 233 -17.89 5.73 24.42
N PRO A 234 -17.61 4.81 25.36
CA PRO A 234 -18.58 3.84 25.87
C PRO A 234 -19.70 4.48 26.71
N ASP A 235 -19.44 5.64 27.33
CA ASP A 235 -20.39 6.33 28.22
C ASP A 235 -21.31 7.32 27.47
N GLU A 236 -21.10 7.48 26.16
CA GLU A 236 -21.85 8.40 25.31
C GLU A 236 -23.00 7.67 24.59
N PRO A 237 -24.14 8.33 24.32
CA PRO A 237 -25.28 7.69 23.67
C PRO A 237 -24.93 7.16 22.28
N GLU A 238 -25.45 5.98 21.96
CA GLU A 238 -25.39 5.45 20.60
C GLU A 238 -26.29 6.26 19.65
N GLY A 239 -25.81 6.45 18.43
CA GLY A 239 -26.57 7.09 17.35
C GLY A 239 -27.25 6.07 16.43
N SER A 240 -27.76 6.56 15.29
CA SER A 240 -28.39 5.72 14.27
C SER A 240 -27.61 5.74 12.95
N GLY A 241 -27.70 4.64 12.21
CA GLY A 241 -26.96 4.45 10.96
C GLY A 241 -25.54 3.92 11.18
N LEU A 242 -24.64 4.14 10.22
CA LEU A 242 -23.27 3.62 10.29
C LEU A 242 -22.48 4.30 11.40
N LYS A 243 -21.90 3.48 12.28
CA LYS A 243 -20.99 3.94 13.35
C LYS A 243 -19.64 4.36 12.74
N LEU A 244 -19.20 5.56 13.09
CA LEU A 244 -17.89 6.10 12.72
C LEU A 244 -16.99 6.14 13.95
N VAL A 245 -15.81 5.52 13.87
CA VAL A 245 -14.82 5.44 14.96
C VAL A 245 -13.53 6.13 14.56
N ALA A 246 -13.09 7.11 15.37
CA ALA A 246 -11.85 7.84 15.09
C ALA A 246 -10.62 6.93 15.28
N HIS A 247 -9.63 7.11 14.42
CA HIS A 247 -8.37 6.38 14.40
C HIS A 247 -7.19 7.37 14.46
N GLY A 248 -6.29 7.16 15.42
CA GLY A 248 -5.10 7.99 15.59
C GLY A 248 -4.00 7.60 14.61
N GLN A 249 -3.74 8.44 13.61
CA GLN A 249 -2.75 8.14 12.56
C GLN A 249 -1.26 8.38 12.92
N GLY A 250 -0.97 8.98 14.07
CA GLY A 250 0.39 9.26 14.51
C GLY A 250 1.03 8.13 15.34
N THR A 251 2.28 8.33 15.76
CA THR A 251 3.00 7.39 16.65
C THR A 251 2.44 7.33 18.06
N ARG A 252 1.52 8.23 18.43
CA ARG A 252 0.94 8.27 19.77
C ARG A 252 0.08 7.01 19.99
N ARG A 253 0.57 6.11 20.83
CA ARG A 253 -0.21 5.02 21.41
C ARG A 253 -1.06 5.54 22.57
N VAL A 254 -2.31 5.12 22.64
CA VAL A 254 -3.19 5.40 23.79
C VAL A 254 -3.62 4.06 24.37
N PHE A 255 -3.59 3.96 25.70
CA PHE A 255 -3.89 2.72 26.43
C PHE A 255 -5.35 2.65 26.91
N GLU A 256 -6.20 3.58 26.46
CA GLU A 256 -7.64 3.51 26.73
C GLU A 256 -8.27 2.35 25.96
N GLU A 257 -9.11 1.58 26.65
CA GLU A 257 -9.80 0.44 26.06
C GLU A 257 -10.57 0.87 24.81
N ARG A 258 -10.36 0.15 23.69
CA ARG A 258 -11.04 0.31 22.40
C ARG A 258 -10.65 1.53 21.55
N GLN A 259 -9.55 2.23 21.85
CA GLN A 259 -9.08 3.30 20.96
C GLN A 259 -8.18 2.75 19.83
N LEU A 260 -8.49 3.11 18.59
CA LEU A 260 -7.73 2.68 17.41
C LEU A 260 -6.55 3.61 17.18
N THR A 261 -5.35 3.05 17.03
CA THR A 261 -4.11 3.81 16.79
C THR A 261 -3.24 3.12 15.75
N MET A 262 -2.43 3.89 15.03
CA MET A 262 -1.55 3.35 13.99
C MET A 262 -0.50 2.38 14.49
N PRO A 263 0.15 2.57 15.65
CA PRO A 263 1.12 1.60 16.17
C PRO A 263 0.52 0.20 16.31
N SER A 264 -0.62 0.09 17.00
CA SER A 264 -1.31 -1.21 17.18
C SER A 264 -1.86 -1.76 15.86
N SER A 265 -2.26 -0.89 14.93
CA SER A 265 -2.77 -1.30 13.62
C SER A 265 -1.67 -1.84 12.71
N ILE A 266 -0.47 -1.27 12.76
CA ILE A 266 0.71 -1.77 12.03
C ILE A 266 1.13 -3.11 12.63
N GLU A 267 1.28 -3.20 13.96
CA GLU A 267 1.63 -4.46 14.65
C GLU A 267 0.68 -5.60 14.23
N ARG A 268 -0.64 -5.37 14.35
CA ARG A 268 -1.66 -6.35 13.99
C ARG A 268 -1.63 -6.72 12.50
N LEU A 269 -1.37 -5.76 11.61
CA LEU A 269 -1.24 -6.05 10.18
C LEU A 269 -0.01 -6.90 9.90
N GLU A 270 1.13 -6.60 10.52
CA GLU A 270 2.36 -7.38 10.36
C GLU A 270 2.19 -8.81 10.84
N ASP A 271 1.59 -9.01 12.02
CA ASP A 271 1.31 -10.34 12.56
C ASP A 271 0.50 -11.17 11.56
N ARG A 272 -0.59 -10.59 11.04
CA ARG A 272 -1.46 -11.25 10.04
C ARG A 272 -0.73 -11.57 8.74
N ILE A 273 0.17 -10.69 8.29
CA ILE A 273 0.98 -10.93 7.08
C ILE A 273 1.98 -12.07 7.33
N LEU A 274 2.68 -12.07 8.46
CA LEU A 274 3.70 -13.05 8.79
C LEU A 274 3.10 -14.44 9.04
N GLU A 275 1.94 -14.50 9.69
CA GLU A 275 1.17 -15.73 9.91
C GLU A 275 0.40 -16.19 8.67
N GLN A 276 0.35 -15.37 7.61
CA GLN A 276 -0.43 -15.61 6.39
C GLN A 276 -1.93 -15.82 6.67
N THR A 277 -2.46 -15.15 7.69
CA THR A 277 -3.88 -15.19 8.07
C THR A 277 -4.67 -13.98 7.55
N VAL A 278 -4.14 -13.35 6.51
CA VAL A 278 -4.81 -12.29 5.73
C VAL A 278 -4.59 -12.52 4.24
N THR A 279 -5.61 -12.22 3.44
CA THR A 279 -5.52 -12.07 1.99
C THR A 279 -5.83 -10.62 1.63
N ILE A 280 -4.90 -9.95 0.95
CA ILE A 280 -5.06 -8.58 0.47
C ILE A 280 -5.25 -8.61 -1.05
N ASP A 281 -6.32 -7.98 -1.52
CA ASP A 281 -6.68 -7.95 -2.94
C ASP A 281 -5.51 -7.47 -3.80
N ALA A 282 -5.14 -8.29 -4.79
CA ALA A 282 -4.00 -8.07 -5.65
C ALA A 282 -4.24 -6.87 -6.60
N SER A 283 -3.84 -5.69 -6.16
CA SER A 283 -3.95 -4.45 -6.92
C SER A 283 -2.58 -3.77 -7.09
N PRO A 284 -2.21 -3.32 -8.31
CA PRO A 284 -0.97 -2.58 -8.51
C PRO A 284 -0.98 -1.22 -7.80
N VAL A 285 -2.16 -0.64 -7.54
CA VAL A 285 -2.30 0.59 -6.73
C VAL A 285 -1.94 0.30 -5.27
N THR A 286 -2.47 -0.80 -4.73
CA THR A 286 -2.19 -1.26 -3.36
C THR A 286 -0.72 -1.63 -3.19
N TYR A 287 -0.14 -2.39 -4.13
CA TYR A 287 1.28 -2.73 -4.11
C TYR A 287 2.16 -1.47 -4.18
N ALA A 288 1.83 -0.51 -5.07
CA ALA A 288 2.57 0.75 -5.14
C ALA A 288 2.47 1.56 -3.83
N CYS A 289 1.30 1.56 -3.17
CA CYS A 289 1.15 2.22 -1.87
C CYS A 289 2.03 1.58 -0.78
N ALA A 290 2.06 0.25 -0.72
CA ALA A 290 2.91 -0.49 0.21
C ALA A 290 4.41 -0.28 -0.07
N ALA A 291 4.83 -0.34 -1.34
CA ALA A 291 6.23 -0.16 -1.74
C ALA A 291 6.76 1.27 -1.48
N ASN A 292 5.89 2.28 -1.52
CA ASN A 292 6.27 3.67 -1.26
C ASN A 292 6.39 4.01 0.23
N ALA A 293 5.81 3.18 1.09
CA ALA A 293 5.61 3.49 2.50
C ALA A 293 6.93 3.55 3.27
N HIS A 294 7.06 4.58 4.10
CA HIS A 294 8.12 4.72 5.08
C HIS A 294 7.51 4.69 6.48
N VAL A 295 8.03 3.87 7.39
CA VAL A 295 7.62 3.84 8.80
C VAL A 295 8.56 4.70 9.63
N VAL A 296 8.01 5.49 10.54
CA VAL A 296 8.77 6.23 11.54
C VAL A 296 8.48 5.69 12.93
N GLU A 297 9.47 5.78 13.80
CA GLU A 297 9.42 5.36 15.19
C GLU A 297 9.61 6.55 16.12
N ASP A 298 8.86 6.58 17.22
CA ASP A 298 9.11 7.50 18.33
C ASP A 298 10.12 6.93 19.35
N GLY A 299 10.45 7.69 20.39
CA GLY A 299 11.38 7.24 21.44
C GLY A 299 10.90 6.03 22.26
N GLN A 300 9.63 5.64 22.13
CA GLN A 300 9.04 4.45 22.75
C GLN A 300 8.90 3.30 21.74
N LYS A 301 9.49 3.42 20.54
CA LYS A 301 9.38 2.47 19.42
C LYS A 301 7.97 2.30 18.86
N ASN A 302 7.07 3.26 19.12
CA ASN A 302 5.76 3.23 18.46
C ASN A 302 5.90 3.63 17.00
N ARG A 303 5.33 2.81 16.11
CA ARG A 303 5.45 2.95 14.66
C ARG A 303 4.24 3.65 14.03
N ALA A 304 4.48 4.46 13.01
CA ALA A 304 3.44 5.02 12.15
C ALA A 304 3.97 5.23 10.73
N PHE A 305 3.09 5.27 9.74
CA PHE A 305 3.48 5.63 8.38
C PHE A 305 3.76 7.14 8.25
N ASP A 306 4.87 7.51 7.63
CA ASP A 306 5.27 8.90 7.41
C ASP A 306 5.04 9.31 5.95
N LYS A 307 3.93 10.01 5.68
CA LYS A 307 3.59 10.56 4.36
C LYS A 307 4.69 11.49 3.80
N LYS A 308 5.49 12.18 4.63
CA LYS A 308 6.52 13.13 4.18
C LYS A 308 7.80 12.43 3.72
N ARG A 309 8.18 11.34 4.38
CA ARG A 309 9.38 10.55 4.02
C ARG A 309 9.10 9.47 2.98
N SER A 310 7.84 9.12 2.79
CA SER A 310 7.39 8.20 1.74
C SER A 310 7.66 8.77 0.35
N ARG A 311 7.93 7.89 -0.62
CA ARG A 311 8.38 8.26 -1.97
C ARG A 311 7.26 8.40 -3.01
N GLY A 312 6.02 8.22 -2.57
CA GLY A 312 4.82 8.31 -3.39
C GLY A 312 3.57 8.26 -2.51
N ARG A 313 2.44 7.87 -3.09
CA ARG A 313 1.18 7.70 -2.37
C ARG A 313 1.23 6.47 -1.48
N ILE A 314 0.61 6.55 -0.32
CA ILE A 314 0.55 5.47 0.67
C ILE A 314 -0.86 5.27 1.25
N ASP A 315 -1.85 6.00 0.74
CA ASP A 315 -3.21 6.05 1.32
C ASP A 315 -3.85 4.64 1.39
N GLY A 316 -3.51 3.77 0.43
CA GLY A 316 -3.89 2.36 0.44
C GLY A 316 -3.37 1.60 1.66
N ILE A 317 -2.06 1.63 1.95
CA ILE A 317 -1.51 0.87 3.07
C ILE A 317 -1.95 1.46 4.42
N VAL A 318 -2.15 2.77 4.50
CA VAL A 318 -2.70 3.44 5.69
C VAL A 318 -4.09 2.89 6.00
N THR A 319 -4.99 2.87 5.02
CA THR A 319 -6.35 2.34 5.22
C THR A 319 -6.35 0.83 5.49
N ILE A 320 -5.49 0.06 4.84
CA ILE A 320 -5.35 -1.39 5.10
C ILE A 320 -4.96 -1.63 6.57
N ALA A 321 -3.94 -0.94 7.09
CA ALA A 321 -3.56 -1.05 8.49
C ALA A 321 -4.72 -0.64 9.41
N MET A 322 -5.37 0.49 9.15
CA MET A 322 -6.51 0.96 9.95
C MET A 322 -7.64 -0.07 10.02
N VAL A 323 -7.99 -0.70 8.89
CA VAL A 323 -9.11 -1.65 8.83
C VAL A 323 -8.76 -2.99 9.47
N VAL A 324 -7.51 -3.46 9.34
CA VAL A 324 -7.05 -4.67 10.04
C VAL A 324 -6.96 -4.43 11.54
N GLY A 325 -6.46 -3.27 11.96
CA GLY A 325 -6.49 -2.86 13.37
C GLY A 325 -7.91 -2.78 13.94
N ALA A 326 -8.87 -2.31 13.15
CA ALA A 326 -10.29 -2.27 13.51
C ALA A 326 -10.90 -3.68 13.62
N ALA A 327 -10.68 -4.54 12.64
CA ALA A 327 -11.22 -5.91 12.59
C ALA A 327 -10.71 -6.77 13.74
N THR A 328 -9.45 -6.59 14.10
CA THR A 328 -8.79 -7.42 15.10
C THR A 328 -8.84 -6.81 16.51
N MET A 329 -9.38 -5.59 16.71
CA MET A 329 -9.22 -4.83 17.97
C MET A 329 -9.61 -5.57 19.27
N ASN A 330 -10.48 -6.58 19.19
CA ASN A 330 -10.94 -7.39 20.32
C ASN A 330 -10.17 -8.71 20.48
N GLU A 331 -9.26 -9.03 19.58
CA GLU A 331 -8.36 -10.16 19.69
C GLU A 331 -7.33 -9.90 20.79
N ALA A 332 -7.08 -10.93 21.59
CA ALA A 332 -5.98 -10.92 22.54
C ALA A 332 -4.65 -10.74 21.78
N PRO A 333 -3.71 -9.94 22.29
CA PRO A 333 -2.38 -9.85 21.68
C PRO A 333 -1.76 -11.26 21.62
N ALA A 334 -1.05 -11.54 20.53
CA ALA A 334 -0.26 -12.76 20.42
C ALA A 334 0.66 -12.84 21.65
N LEU A 335 0.59 -13.96 22.38
CA LEU A 335 1.48 -14.20 23.51
C LEU A 335 2.89 -14.35 22.97
N ASP A 336 3.74 -13.37 23.26
CA ASP A 336 5.18 -13.50 23.05
C ASP A 336 5.73 -14.49 24.09
N ILE A 337 5.78 -15.77 23.70
CA ILE A 337 6.30 -16.85 24.53
C ILE A 337 7.80 -16.62 24.81
N ASP A 338 8.54 -16.01 23.88
CA ASP A 338 9.98 -15.76 24.06
C ASP A 338 10.23 -14.67 25.11
N ALA A 339 9.34 -13.68 25.25
CA ALA A 339 9.41 -12.68 26.31
C ALA A 339 9.02 -13.21 27.71
N LEU A 340 8.27 -14.32 27.79
CA LEU A 340 7.84 -14.94 29.06
C LEU A 340 8.83 -15.95 29.62
N VAL A 341 9.74 -16.45 28.78
CA VAL A 341 10.74 -17.48 29.14
C VAL A 341 12.16 -16.88 29.29
N GLY A 342 12.28 -15.55 29.18
CA GLY A 342 13.54 -14.79 29.33
C GLY A 342 13.96 -14.50 30.77
#